data_AF-A0AA42TJ90-F1
#
_entry.id   AF-A0AA42TJ90-F1
#
_cell.length_a   1.000
_cell.length_b   1.000
_cell.length_c   1.000
_cell.angle_alpha   90.00
_cell.angle_beta   90.00
_cell.angle_gamma   90.00
#
_symmetry.space_group_name_H-M   'P 1'
#
loop_
_entity.id
_entity.type
_entity.pdbx_description
1 polymer ?
#
loop_
_entity_poly.entity_id
_entity_poly.type
_entity_poly.pdbx_seq_one_letter_code
_entity_poly.pdbx_strand_id
1 'polypeptide(L)'
;MQLSSQSLTNGAPIDRAFAAGDAAGFAPDRNPHLAWSGAPDGTRSFLLVCVDPDVPTVPETVGRSDISVPRDQPRCDFVHWVMADIPASVREIAAGSCSDGFVVKGKTAPAGPAGSRQGLNDFTGWFAGNPDMAGDYLGYDGPYPPFNDERLHRYFFRVFALDVASLQLPARFTAVDAYRAMHGHVLAEAAL
;
A
#
# COMPACT_ATOMS: atom_id res chain seq x y z
N MET A 1 -4.72 6.23 -19.35
CA MET A 1 -3.60 5.90 -18.46
C MET A 1 -3.48 4.39 -18.33
N GLN A 2 -2.26 3.87 -18.19
CA GLN A 2 -1.97 2.46 -17.98
C GLN A 2 -0.94 2.32 -16.86
N LEU A 3 -1.06 1.26 -16.05
CA LEU A 3 -0.12 0.89 -15.00
C LEU A 3 0.50 -0.48 -15.35
N SER A 4 1.81 -0.61 -15.13
CA SER A 4 2.59 -1.80 -15.46
C SER A 4 3.66 -2.04 -14.40
N SER A 5 4.15 -3.28 -14.33
CA SER A 5 5.18 -3.67 -13.38
C SER A 5 6.13 -4.71 -13.98
N GLN A 6 7.41 -4.62 -13.63
CA GLN A 6 8.40 -5.69 -13.83
C GLN A 6 8.46 -6.64 -12.62
N SER A 7 7.87 -6.24 -11.50
CA SER A 7 7.82 -6.99 -10.24
C SER A 7 6.53 -7.80 -10.09
N LEU A 8 5.45 -7.35 -10.71
CA LEU A 8 4.10 -7.89 -10.56
C LEU A 8 3.55 -8.31 -11.92
N THR A 9 2.87 -9.46 -11.95
CA THR A 9 2.00 -9.87 -13.05
C THR A 9 0.56 -9.85 -12.53
N ASN A 10 -0.33 -9.14 -13.22
CA ASN A 10 -1.73 -9.02 -12.79
C ASN A 10 -2.38 -10.41 -12.60
N GLY A 11 -2.99 -10.63 -11.44
CA GLY A 11 -3.63 -11.89 -11.07
C GLY A 11 -2.67 -13.02 -10.66
N ALA A 12 -1.35 -12.80 -10.69
CA ALA A 12 -0.36 -13.77 -10.23
C ALA A 12 0.02 -13.55 -8.75
N PRO A 13 0.58 -14.56 -8.07
CA PRO A 13 1.14 -14.40 -6.73
C PRO A 13 2.24 -13.32 -6.69
N ILE A 14 2.28 -12.57 -5.58
CA ILE A 14 3.35 -11.59 -5.32
C ILE A 14 4.57 -12.34 -4.78
N ASP A 15 5.75 -12.04 -5.36
CA ASP A 15 7.02 -12.59 -4.89
C ASP A 15 7.30 -12.18 -3.44
N ARG A 16 7.87 -13.11 -2.66
CA ARG A 16 8.24 -12.88 -1.25
C ARG A 16 9.12 -11.65 -1.06
N ALA A 17 9.94 -11.27 -2.05
CA ALA A 17 10.75 -10.06 -2.01
C ALA A 17 9.92 -8.79 -1.76
N PHE A 18 8.63 -8.78 -2.12
CA PHE A 18 7.73 -7.65 -1.92
C PHE A 18 6.77 -7.83 -0.74
N ALA A 19 6.83 -8.95 -0.01
CA ALA A 19 6.00 -9.20 1.16
C ALA A 19 6.64 -8.59 2.42
N ALA A 20 5.80 -8.13 3.35
CA ALA A 20 6.25 -7.78 4.70
C ALA A 20 6.60 -9.04 5.50
N GLY A 21 5.89 -10.15 5.26
CA GLY A 21 6.17 -11.42 5.90
C GLY A 21 5.31 -12.57 5.39
N ASP A 22 5.63 -13.76 5.90
CA ASP A 22 4.88 -15.00 5.71
C ASP A 22 4.94 -15.86 6.98
N ALA A 23 4.50 -17.12 6.92
CA ALA A 23 4.53 -18.02 8.06
C ALA A 23 5.95 -18.26 8.64
N ALA A 24 7.01 -17.93 7.91
CA ALA A 24 8.40 -18.01 8.39
C ALA A 24 8.89 -16.70 9.04
N GLY A 25 8.07 -15.65 9.09
CA GLY A 25 8.37 -14.35 9.70
C GLY A 25 8.54 -13.24 8.67
N PHE A 26 9.27 -12.18 9.04
CA PHE A 26 9.47 -11.03 8.17
C PHE A 26 10.21 -11.39 6.88
N ALA A 27 9.84 -10.69 5.81
CA ALA A 27 10.39 -10.81 4.47
C ALA A 27 11.05 -9.49 4.04
N PRO A 28 11.69 -9.42 2.86
CA PRO A 28 12.45 -8.23 2.45
C PRO A 28 11.63 -6.96 2.29
N ASP A 29 10.30 -7.04 2.20
CA ASP A 29 9.39 -5.89 2.23
C ASP A 29 9.75 -4.77 1.24
N ARG A 30 10.21 -5.16 0.04
CA ARG A 30 10.52 -4.19 -1.00
C ARG A 30 9.24 -3.69 -1.62
N ASN A 31 9.13 -2.41 -1.91
CA ASN A 31 8.04 -1.98 -2.79
C ASN A 31 8.26 -2.61 -4.19
N PRO A 32 7.20 -3.06 -4.88
CA PRO A 32 7.33 -3.52 -6.25
C PRO A 32 7.68 -2.35 -7.18
N HIS A 33 8.30 -2.66 -8.32
CA HIS A 33 8.41 -1.71 -9.42
C HIS A 33 7.01 -1.33 -9.90
N LEU A 34 6.74 -0.06 -10.14
CA LEU A 34 5.50 0.43 -10.74
C LEU A 34 5.84 1.48 -11.79
N ALA A 35 5.32 1.34 -13.01
CA ALA A 35 5.48 2.32 -14.07
C ALA A 35 4.15 2.62 -14.75
N TRP A 36 3.91 3.88 -15.07
CA TRP A 36 2.67 4.32 -15.70
C TRP A 36 2.91 5.22 -16.90
N SER A 37 1.99 5.13 -17.85
CA SER A 37 2.02 5.90 -19.09
C SER A 37 0.63 6.38 -19.51
N GLY A 38 0.58 7.31 -20.47
CA GLY A 38 -0.68 7.87 -20.98
C GLY A 38 -1.49 8.61 -19.92
N ALA A 39 -0.80 9.35 -19.04
CA ALA A 39 -1.44 10.31 -18.14
C ALA A 39 -2.07 11.43 -18.99
N PRO A 40 -3.33 11.87 -18.72
CA PRO A 40 -3.97 12.93 -19.49
C PRO A 40 -3.22 14.26 -19.43
N ASP A 41 -3.42 15.08 -20.46
CA ASP A 41 -3.03 16.50 -20.42
C ASP A 41 -3.66 17.18 -19.20
N GLY A 42 -2.91 18.09 -18.58
CA GLY A 42 -3.33 18.76 -17.33
C GLY A 42 -2.97 18.00 -16.05
N THR A 43 -2.43 16.78 -16.13
CA THR A 43 -1.89 16.08 -14.95
C THR A 43 -0.77 16.89 -14.30
N ARG A 44 -0.91 17.18 -13.00
CA ARG A 44 0.03 17.98 -12.18
C ARG A 44 0.62 17.21 -11.02
N SER A 45 -0.01 16.13 -10.57
CA SER A 45 0.58 15.15 -9.65
C SER A 45 -0.05 13.77 -9.80
N PHE A 46 0.50 12.78 -9.10
CA PHE A 46 -0.12 11.48 -8.90
C PHE A 46 -0.33 11.16 -7.42
N LEU A 47 -1.35 10.35 -7.16
CA LEU A 47 -1.55 9.62 -5.91
C LEU A 47 -1.36 8.13 -6.20
N LEU A 48 -0.60 7.44 -5.35
CA LEU A 48 -0.46 5.98 -5.36
C LEU A 48 -1.09 5.40 -4.09
N VAL A 49 -1.87 4.33 -4.24
CA VAL A 49 -2.45 3.56 -3.13
C VAL A 49 -2.30 2.07 -3.39
N CYS A 50 -1.90 1.29 -2.38
CA CYS A 50 -2.00 -0.17 -2.35
C CYS A 50 -3.00 -0.59 -1.28
N VAL A 51 -4.03 -1.35 -1.65
CA VAL A 51 -5.08 -1.83 -0.74
C VAL A 51 -5.31 -3.34 -0.91
N ASP A 52 -5.46 -4.00 0.22
CA ASP A 52 -5.94 -5.37 0.37
C ASP A 52 -7.40 -5.36 0.85
N PRO A 53 -8.39 -5.73 0.02
CA PRO A 53 -9.81 -5.74 0.41
C PRO A 53 -10.24 -7.06 1.06
N ASP A 54 -9.29 -7.97 1.34
CA ASP A 54 -9.56 -9.34 1.76
C ASP A 54 -9.23 -9.59 3.24
N VAL A 55 -8.93 -8.55 4.01
CA VAL A 55 -8.54 -8.68 5.43
C VAL A 55 -9.74 -9.12 6.30
N PRO A 56 -9.59 -10.17 7.13
CA PRO A 56 -10.58 -10.62 8.12
C PRO A 56 -11.11 -9.53 9.05
N THR A 57 -12.44 -9.42 9.21
CA THR A 57 -13.04 -8.45 10.16
C THR A 57 -13.11 -8.94 11.60
N VAL A 58 -12.70 -10.18 11.91
CA VAL A 58 -12.65 -10.71 13.29
C VAL A 58 -11.19 -11.03 13.65
N PRO A 59 -10.43 -10.03 14.13
CA PRO A 59 -8.98 -10.15 14.34
C PRO A 59 -8.58 -11.29 15.29
N GLU A 60 -9.46 -11.71 16.20
CA GLU A 60 -9.22 -12.77 17.18
C GLU A 60 -9.05 -14.16 16.55
N THR A 61 -9.39 -14.29 15.27
CA THR A 61 -9.21 -15.52 14.49
C THR A 61 -7.88 -15.56 13.73
N VAL A 62 -7.20 -14.43 13.58
CA VAL A 62 -6.01 -14.27 12.74
C VAL A 62 -4.77 -14.85 13.42
N GLY A 63 -3.98 -15.65 12.68
CA GLY A 63 -2.69 -16.17 13.13
C GLY A 63 -2.77 -17.30 14.16
N ARG A 64 -3.93 -17.92 14.32
CA ARG A 64 -4.16 -19.03 15.25
C ARG A 64 -3.95 -20.38 14.59
N SER A 65 -3.31 -21.31 15.29
CA SER A 65 -3.06 -22.67 14.79
C SER A 65 -4.21 -23.64 15.03
N ASP A 66 -5.16 -23.30 15.90
CA ASP A 66 -6.27 -24.16 16.31
C ASP A 66 -7.59 -23.87 15.56
N ILE A 67 -7.59 -22.88 14.66
CA ILE A 67 -8.77 -22.49 13.87
C ILE A 67 -8.33 -21.96 12.49
N SER A 68 -9.15 -22.18 11.46
CA SER A 68 -9.04 -21.48 10.18
C SER A 68 -9.91 -20.22 10.18
N VAL A 69 -9.45 -19.18 9.48
CA VAL A 69 -10.29 -18.04 9.15
C VAL A 69 -11.20 -18.46 7.99
N PRO A 70 -12.54 -18.54 8.18
CA PRO A 70 -13.44 -19.05 7.15
C PRO A 70 -13.44 -18.17 5.91
N ARG A 71 -13.53 -18.80 4.73
CA ARG A 71 -13.59 -18.09 3.45
C ARG A 71 -14.73 -17.06 3.37
N ASP A 72 -15.86 -17.34 3.99
CA ASP A 72 -17.08 -16.53 3.98
C ASP A 72 -17.14 -15.46 5.08
N GLN A 73 -16.15 -15.43 5.98
CA GLN A 73 -16.04 -14.37 6.96
C GLN A 73 -16.00 -12.99 6.26
N PRO A 74 -16.71 -11.97 6.79
CA PRO A 74 -16.66 -10.63 6.24
C PRO A 74 -15.24 -10.08 6.18
N ARG A 75 -14.96 -9.29 5.14
CA ARG A 75 -13.65 -8.70 4.86
C ARG A 75 -13.70 -7.18 4.88
N CYS A 76 -12.56 -6.54 5.11
CA CYS A 76 -12.39 -5.09 5.03
C CYS A 76 -11.13 -4.72 4.26
N ASP A 77 -11.04 -3.44 3.90
CA ASP A 77 -9.85 -2.86 3.29
C ASP A 77 -8.73 -2.72 4.32
N PHE A 78 -7.50 -2.93 3.84
CA PHE A 78 -6.26 -2.69 4.56
C PHE A 78 -5.28 -2.01 3.61
N VAL A 79 -4.90 -0.78 3.94
CA VAL A 79 -3.97 0.04 3.17
C VAL A 79 -2.55 -0.41 3.49
N HIS A 80 -1.85 -0.89 2.46
CA HIS A 80 -0.43 -1.28 2.51
C HIS A 80 0.51 -0.14 2.10
N TRP A 81 0.01 0.82 1.33
CA TRP A 81 0.81 1.96 0.87
C TRP A 81 -0.10 3.12 0.47
N VAL A 82 0.26 4.34 0.88
CA VAL A 82 -0.29 5.57 0.31
C VAL A 82 0.83 6.59 0.12
N MET A 83 0.92 7.15 -1.08
CA MET A 83 1.90 8.19 -1.41
C MET A 83 1.25 9.27 -2.27
N ALA A 84 1.25 10.49 -1.75
CA ALA A 84 0.63 11.66 -2.36
C ALA A 84 1.65 12.60 -2.99
N ASP A 85 1.16 13.53 -3.80
CA ASP A 85 1.92 14.63 -4.40
C ASP A 85 3.14 14.16 -5.21
N ILE A 86 3.06 12.96 -5.80
CA ILE A 86 4.11 12.47 -6.69
C ILE A 86 4.16 13.42 -7.90
N PRO A 87 5.31 14.06 -8.21
CA PRO A 87 5.35 15.06 -9.28
C PRO A 87 4.90 14.51 -10.63
N ALA A 88 4.23 15.34 -11.44
CA ALA A 88 3.78 14.98 -12.78
C ALA A 88 4.92 14.62 -13.76
N SER A 89 6.19 14.77 -13.42
CA SER A 89 7.33 14.28 -14.22
C SER A 89 7.68 12.81 -13.92
N VAL A 90 7.27 12.27 -12.77
CA VAL A 90 7.56 10.89 -12.37
C VAL A 90 6.68 9.92 -13.16
N ARG A 91 7.28 8.88 -13.72
CA ARG A 91 6.59 7.85 -14.52
C ARG A 91 6.86 6.44 -14.03
N GLU A 92 7.76 6.29 -13.05
CA GLU A 92 8.21 5.01 -12.53
C GLU A 92 8.66 5.17 -11.08
N ILE A 93 8.43 4.11 -10.30
CA ILE A 93 9.03 3.87 -8.99
C ILE A 93 9.75 2.53 -9.09
N ALA A 94 11.06 2.53 -8.83
CA ALA A 94 11.89 1.34 -8.92
C ALA A 94 11.59 0.37 -7.76
N ALA A 95 11.81 -0.93 -8.00
CA ALA A 95 11.65 -1.94 -6.96
C ALA A 95 12.61 -1.70 -5.80
N GLY A 96 12.07 -1.58 -4.59
CA GLY A 96 12.84 -1.34 -3.38
C GLY A 96 13.28 0.11 -3.13
N SER A 97 12.90 1.09 -3.97
CA SER A 97 13.35 2.47 -3.81
C SER A 97 12.64 3.24 -2.68
N CYS A 98 11.48 2.75 -2.22
CA CYS A 98 10.66 3.36 -1.17
C CYS A 98 10.59 2.51 0.10
N SER A 99 10.90 1.21 0.00
CA SER A 99 11.01 0.27 1.11
C SER A 99 12.00 -0.83 0.74
N ASP A 100 12.86 -1.22 1.67
CA ASP A 100 13.82 -2.33 1.50
C ASP A 100 14.06 -3.02 2.86
N GLY A 101 12.94 -3.41 3.48
CA GLY A 101 12.93 -4.11 4.77
C GLY A 101 11.79 -3.67 5.66
N PHE A 102 11.18 -4.64 6.34
CA PHE A 102 10.16 -4.38 7.34
C PHE A 102 10.81 -3.79 8.60
N VAL A 103 10.24 -2.70 9.14
CA VAL A 103 10.78 -2.02 10.32
C VAL A 103 9.81 -2.14 11.47
N VAL A 104 10.25 -2.79 12.56
CA VAL A 104 9.50 -2.88 13.81
C VAL A 104 9.24 -1.46 14.35
N LYS A 105 7.98 -1.17 14.70
CA LYS A 105 7.47 0.17 15.08
C LYS A 105 7.43 1.20 13.93
N GLY A 106 7.57 0.73 12.69
CA GLY A 106 7.29 1.48 11.48
C GLY A 106 8.44 2.37 10.99
N LYS A 107 8.37 2.73 9.71
CA LYS A 107 9.33 3.59 9.02
C LYS A 107 8.94 5.04 9.29
N THR A 108 9.80 5.83 9.94
CA THR A 108 9.48 7.23 10.31
C THR A 108 9.69 8.23 9.17
N ALA A 109 10.52 7.91 8.18
CA ALA A 109 10.81 8.76 7.03
C ALA A 109 11.18 7.91 5.79
N PRO A 110 10.28 7.06 5.28
CA PRO A 110 10.55 6.23 4.10
C PRO A 110 10.84 7.11 2.87
N ALA A 111 11.75 6.63 2.02
CA ALA A 111 12.14 7.33 0.80
C ALA A 111 11.00 7.38 -0.23
N GLY A 112 11.07 8.33 -1.16
CA GLY A 112 10.13 8.47 -2.27
C GLY A 112 10.69 9.42 -3.33
N PRO A 113 10.05 9.53 -4.50
CA PRO A 113 10.38 10.55 -5.48
C PRO A 113 10.42 11.95 -4.83
N ALA A 114 11.38 12.79 -5.21
CA ALA A 114 11.51 14.13 -4.64
C ALA A 114 10.21 14.92 -4.77
N GLY A 115 9.69 15.46 -3.67
CA GLY A 115 8.42 16.20 -3.62
C GLY A 115 7.19 15.35 -3.28
N SER A 116 7.29 14.01 -3.35
CA SER A 116 6.23 13.12 -2.88
C SER A 116 6.18 13.06 -1.35
N ARG A 117 5.05 12.61 -0.81
CA ARG A 117 4.82 12.44 0.62
C ARG A 117 4.28 11.05 0.91
N GLN A 118 4.86 10.37 1.89
CA GLN A 118 4.47 9.03 2.33
C GLN A 118 3.48 9.16 3.48
N GLY A 119 2.30 8.54 3.36
CA GLY A 119 1.28 8.55 4.41
C GLY A 119 1.32 7.29 5.28
N LEU A 120 0.44 7.27 6.29
CA LEU A 120 0.26 6.15 7.19
C LEU A 120 -0.46 5.01 6.49
N ASN A 121 0.06 3.80 6.64
CA ASN A 121 -0.58 2.55 6.26
C ASN A 121 -1.24 1.90 7.50
N ASP A 122 -2.05 0.86 7.26
CA ASP A 122 -2.93 0.29 8.29
C ASP A 122 -2.21 -0.62 9.29
N PHE A 123 -0.92 -0.94 9.09
CA PHE A 123 -0.11 -1.58 10.14
C PHE A 123 0.00 -0.70 11.39
N THR A 124 -0.13 0.62 11.24
CA THR A 124 -0.25 1.57 12.36
C THR A 124 -1.41 1.22 13.28
N GLY A 125 -2.59 0.94 12.71
CA GLY A 125 -3.78 0.55 13.46
C GLY A 125 -3.68 -0.90 13.96
N TRP A 126 -3.22 -1.80 13.09
CA TRP A 126 -3.11 -3.24 13.39
C TRP A 126 -2.22 -3.52 14.60
N PHE A 127 -1.08 -2.84 14.71
CA PHE A 127 -0.13 -3.06 15.80
C PHE A 127 -0.33 -2.14 17.02
N ALA A 128 -1.34 -1.27 17.03
CA ALA A 128 -1.55 -0.31 18.11
C ALA A 128 -1.68 -0.97 19.50
N GLY A 129 -2.25 -2.17 19.57
CA GLY A 129 -2.41 -2.95 20.80
C GLY A 129 -1.19 -3.77 21.24
N ASN A 130 -0.12 -3.83 20.44
CA ASN A 130 1.08 -4.61 20.72
C ASN A 130 2.27 -3.67 21.05
N PRO A 131 2.72 -3.58 22.31
CA PRO A 131 3.79 -2.63 22.71
C PRO A 131 5.14 -2.82 21.99
N ASP A 132 5.43 -4.03 21.52
CA ASP A 132 6.67 -4.33 20.80
C ASP A 132 6.61 -3.85 19.35
N MET A 133 5.39 -3.72 18.80
CA MET A 133 5.14 -3.37 17.41
C MET A 133 4.50 -1.98 17.23
N ALA A 134 3.89 -1.40 18.25
CA ALA A 134 3.16 -0.15 18.16
C ALA A 134 4.07 0.99 17.70
N GLY A 135 3.63 1.72 16.68
CA GLY A 135 4.35 2.82 16.07
C GLY A 135 3.64 3.35 14.83
N ASP A 136 4.24 4.37 14.19
CA ASP A 136 3.73 4.95 12.95
C ASP A 136 4.36 4.22 11.75
N TYR A 137 3.54 3.52 10.99
CA TYR A 137 3.97 2.83 9.78
C TYR A 137 3.67 3.70 8.57
N LEU A 138 4.71 4.38 8.06
CA LEU A 138 4.62 5.19 6.85
C LEU A 138 5.12 4.41 5.63
N GLY A 139 4.53 4.71 4.47
CA GLY A 139 4.97 4.17 3.20
C GLY A 139 4.52 2.73 2.97
N TYR A 140 5.31 1.97 2.22
CA TYR A 140 5.00 0.60 1.85
C TYR A 140 5.36 -0.35 3.00
N ASP A 141 4.40 -1.15 3.45
CA ASP A 141 4.62 -2.44 4.10
C ASP A 141 3.74 -3.45 3.35
N GLY A 142 4.34 -4.48 2.78
CA GLY A 142 3.72 -5.38 1.81
C GLY A 142 2.78 -6.42 2.40
N PRO A 143 2.36 -7.40 1.58
CA PRO A 143 1.55 -8.53 2.01
C PRO A 143 2.09 -9.22 3.27
N TYR A 144 1.21 -9.49 4.22
CA TYR A 144 1.47 -10.39 5.35
C TYR A 144 0.17 -11.09 5.78
N PRO A 145 -0.48 -11.85 4.87
CA PRO A 145 -1.77 -12.46 5.17
C PRO A 145 -1.64 -13.55 6.26
N PRO A 146 -2.73 -13.82 7.02
CA PRO A 146 -2.74 -14.90 8.00
C PRO A 146 -2.44 -16.25 7.35
N PHE A 147 -1.54 -17.05 7.93
CA PHE A 147 -1.28 -18.41 7.44
C PHE A 147 -2.50 -19.33 7.54
N ASN A 148 -3.45 -18.99 8.42
CA ASN A 148 -4.66 -19.76 8.67
C ASN A 148 -5.88 -19.23 7.91
N ASP A 149 -5.71 -18.34 6.92
CA ASP A 149 -6.81 -17.86 6.08
C ASP A 149 -7.11 -18.79 4.90
N GLU A 150 -8.38 -19.16 4.74
CA GLU A 150 -8.85 -19.97 3.61
C GLU A 150 -8.98 -19.16 2.31
N ARG A 151 -8.90 -17.83 2.39
CA ARG A 151 -8.96 -16.89 1.27
C ARG A 151 -7.57 -16.42 0.87
N LEU A 152 -7.31 -16.43 -0.43
CA LEU A 152 -6.16 -15.71 -0.98
C LEU A 152 -6.48 -14.21 -1.01
N HIS A 153 -5.58 -13.42 -0.42
CA HIS A 153 -5.68 -11.97 -0.43
C HIS A 153 -5.22 -11.41 -1.77
N ARG A 154 -5.85 -10.32 -2.20
CA ARG A 154 -5.54 -9.58 -3.42
C ARG A 154 -5.04 -8.20 -3.04
N TYR A 155 -4.04 -7.70 -3.76
CA TYR A 155 -3.43 -6.41 -3.48
C TYR A 155 -3.56 -5.53 -4.71
N PHE A 156 -4.34 -4.46 -4.62
CA PHE A 156 -4.61 -3.57 -5.73
C PHE A 156 -3.69 -2.35 -5.65
N PHE A 157 -2.80 -2.20 -6.62
CA PHE A 157 -1.96 -1.02 -6.76
C PHE A 157 -2.65 -0.04 -7.70
N ARG A 158 -3.02 1.14 -7.22
CA ARG A 158 -3.80 2.14 -7.95
C ARG A 158 -3.01 3.44 -8.06
N VAL A 159 -2.91 3.99 -9.26
CA VAL A 159 -2.34 5.32 -9.52
C VAL A 159 -3.40 6.22 -10.10
N PHE A 160 -3.58 7.39 -9.48
CA PHE A 160 -4.50 8.43 -9.92
C PHE A 160 -3.71 9.60 -10.49
N ALA A 161 -4.08 10.08 -11.66
CA ALA A 161 -3.58 11.32 -12.23
C ALA A 161 -4.47 12.50 -11.78
N LEU A 162 -3.87 13.54 -11.22
CA LEU A 162 -4.59 14.65 -10.60
C LEU A 162 -4.31 15.99 -11.28
N ASP A 163 -5.31 16.88 -11.34
CA ASP A 163 -5.20 18.25 -11.90
C ASP A 163 -4.65 19.31 -10.92
N VAL A 164 -4.25 18.87 -9.72
CA VAL A 164 -3.57 19.68 -8.71
C VAL A 164 -2.16 19.18 -8.50
N ALA A 165 -1.24 20.10 -8.17
CA ALA A 165 0.14 19.74 -7.88
C ALA A 165 0.33 19.19 -6.46
N SER A 166 -0.59 19.51 -5.54
CA SER A 166 -0.58 19.00 -4.17
C SER A 166 -1.98 18.94 -3.60
N LEU A 167 -2.27 17.87 -2.86
CA LEU A 167 -3.54 17.61 -2.18
C LEU A 167 -3.74 18.41 -0.87
N GLN A 168 -2.77 19.22 -0.44
CA GLN A 168 -2.84 19.99 0.82
C GLN A 168 -3.10 19.13 2.07
N LEU A 169 -2.69 17.86 2.03
CA LEU A 169 -2.80 16.93 3.15
C LEU A 169 -2.00 17.40 4.38
N PRO A 170 -2.45 17.09 5.61
CA PRO A 170 -1.65 17.27 6.82
C PRO A 170 -0.32 16.51 6.76
N ALA A 171 0.62 16.83 7.65
CA ALA A 171 1.92 16.16 7.72
C ALA A 171 1.79 14.64 7.93
N ARG A 172 0.82 14.23 8.76
CA ARG A 172 0.41 12.84 8.93
C ARG A 172 -0.96 12.66 8.27
N PHE A 173 -1.06 11.78 7.30
CA PHE A 173 -2.30 11.54 6.56
C PHE A 173 -2.47 10.05 6.25
N THR A 174 -3.71 9.63 6.06
CA THR A 174 -4.11 8.26 5.67
C THR A 174 -4.57 8.21 4.22
N ALA A 175 -4.82 7.01 3.67
CA ALA A 175 -5.48 6.88 2.37
C ALA A 175 -6.88 7.50 2.35
N VAL A 176 -7.61 7.47 3.47
CA VAL A 176 -8.92 8.12 3.59
C VAL A 176 -8.82 9.64 3.42
N ASP A 177 -7.79 10.26 4.02
CA ASP A 177 -7.54 11.69 3.84
C ASP A 177 -7.18 12.02 2.38
N ALA A 178 -6.32 11.20 1.77
CA ALA A 178 -5.94 11.34 0.37
C ALA A 178 -7.14 11.19 -0.58
N TYR A 179 -8.01 10.20 -0.36
CA TYR A 179 -9.23 10.00 -1.15
C TYR A 179 -10.21 11.16 -0.99
N ARG A 180 -10.35 11.70 0.22
CA ARG A 180 -11.18 12.90 0.43
C ARG A 180 -10.58 14.11 -0.31
N ALA A 181 -9.27 14.32 -0.19
CA ALA A 181 -8.60 15.48 -0.79
C ALA A 181 -8.54 15.43 -2.32
N MET A 182 -8.48 14.25 -2.93
CA MET A 182 -8.47 14.11 -4.40
C MET A 182 -9.85 14.24 -5.04
N HIS A 183 -10.93 14.27 -4.26
CA HIS A 183 -12.29 14.32 -4.80
C HIS A 183 -12.48 15.56 -5.68
N GLY A 184 -12.88 15.36 -6.93
CA GLY A 184 -13.03 16.42 -7.93
C GLY A 184 -11.76 16.75 -8.71
N HIS A 185 -10.62 16.13 -8.39
CA HIS A 185 -9.32 16.39 -9.03
C HIS A 185 -8.81 15.24 -9.91
N VAL A 186 -9.50 14.09 -9.94
CA VAL A 186 -9.07 12.89 -10.67
C VAL A 186 -9.33 13.05 -12.17
N LEU A 187 -8.26 13.03 -12.96
CA LEU A 187 -8.31 13.04 -14.43
C LEU A 187 -8.34 11.62 -15.03
N ALA A 188 -7.62 10.70 -14.41
CA ALA A 188 -7.58 9.29 -14.80
C ALA A 188 -7.10 8.41 -13.65
N GLU A 189 -7.39 7.12 -13.76
CA GLU A 189 -6.92 6.08 -12.85
C GLU A 189 -6.37 4.90 -13.67
N ALA A 190 -5.38 4.20 -13.14
CA ALA A 190 -4.97 2.89 -13.59
C ALA A 190 -4.66 1.99 -12.39
N ALA A 191 -4.91 0.68 -12.53
CA ALA A 191 -4.68 -0.30 -11.47
C ALA A 191 -4.01 -1.58 -11.98
N LEU A 192 -3.31 -2.25 -11.07
CA LEU A 192 -2.77 -3.61 -11.20
C LEU A 192 -3.31 -4.48 -10.07
#